data_AF-A0A919SNZ4-F1
#
_entry.id   AF-A0A919SNZ4-F1
#
_cell.length_a   1.000
_cell.length_b   1.000
_cell.length_c   1.000
_cell.angle_alpha   90.00
_cell.angle_beta   90.00
_cell.angle_gamma   90.00
#
_symmetry.space_group_name_H-M   'P 1'
#
loop_
_entity.id
_entity.type
_entity.pdbx_description
1 polymer ?
#
loop_
_entity_poly.entity_id
_entity_poly.type
_entity_poly.pdbx_seq_one_letter_code
_entity_poly.pdbx_strand_id
1 'polypeptide(L)' 'MPDTARTRFRLDGSRSEAPLRFVLVATQIAGPAVVRYVLEVEPVASAPAEQLVATAGPNVRRYLTGDL' A
#
# COMPACT_ATOMS: atom_id res chain seq x y z
N MET A 1 25.13 1.60 27.88
CA MET A 1 24.40 0.45 27.28
C MET A 1 23.32 1.02 26.38
N PRO A 2 23.42 0.89 25.04
CA PRO A 2 22.42 1.45 24.14
C PRO A 2 21.15 0.59 24.17
N ASP A 3 20.02 1.27 24.22
CA ASP A 3 18.66 0.77 24.38
C ASP A 3 18.23 -0.13 23.20
N THR A 4 18.14 -1.43 23.45
CA THR A 4 17.68 -2.47 22.51
C THR A 4 16.16 -2.46 22.28
N ALA A 5 15.41 -1.50 22.85
CA ALA A 5 13.95 -1.45 22.72
C ALA A 5 13.42 -0.84 21.41
N ARG A 6 14.29 -0.30 20.54
CA ARG A 6 13.88 0.37 19.29
C ARG A 6 13.44 -0.57 18.15
N THR A 7 13.53 -1.88 18.33
CA THR A 7 13.21 -2.87 17.29
C THR A 7 12.06 -3.80 17.70
N ARG A 8 11.14 -3.32 18.53
CA ARG A 8 9.79 -3.90 18.53
C ARG A 8 9.14 -3.45 17.23
N PHE A 9 9.11 -4.36 16.26
CA PHE A 9 8.29 -4.24 15.06
C PHE A 9 6.94 -3.69 15.51
N ARG A 10 6.67 -2.43 15.19
CA ARG A 10 5.45 -1.75 15.56
C ARG A 10 4.30 -2.39 14.78
N LEU A 11 3.81 -3.54 15.24
CA LEU A 11 2.52 -4.12 14.85
C LEU A 11 1.39 -3.30 15.50
N ASP A 12 1.51 -1.97 15.49
CA ASP A 12 0.74 -1.04 16.32
C ASP A 12 -0.62 -0.71 15.72
N GLY A 13 -0.91 -1.22 14.53
CA GLY A 13 -2.30 -1.41 14.20
C GLY A 13 -2.83 -2.45 15.15
N SER A 14 -3.58 -2.04 16.17
CA SER A 14 -4.27 -2.96 17.06
C SER A 14 -4.95 -4.03 16.19
N ARG A 15 -5.06 -5.27 16.64
CA ARG A 15 -5.63 -6.37 15.84
C ARG A 15 -6.97 -6.02 15.14
N SER A 16 -7.68 -5.03 15.68
CA SER A 16 -8.87 -4.39 15.12
C SER A 16 -8.66 -3.60 13.82
N GLU A 17 -7.49 -3.05 13.54
CA GLU A 17 -7.17 -2.30 12.32
C GLU A 17 -6.75 -3.19 11.15
N ALA A 18 -6.35 -4.44 11.41
CA ALA A 18 -5.87 -5.34 10.37
C ALA A 18 -6.86 -5.48 9.19
N PRO A 19 -8.19 -5.60 9.39
CA PRO A 19 -9.16 -5.59 8.30
C PRO A 19 -9.15 -4.28 7.48
N LEU A 20 -9.06 -3.12 8.14
CA LEU A 20 -9.02 -1.83 7.46
C LEU A 20 -7.74 -1.67 6.64
N ARG A 21 -6.59 -2.02 7.21
CA ARG A 21 -5.28 -2.05 6.51
C ARG A 21 -5.33 -2.93 5.28
N PHE A 22 -5.93 -4.11 5.38
CA PHE A 22 -6.10 -5.02 4.24
C PHE A 22 -6.92 -4.38 3.12
N VAL A 23 -8.06 -3.78 3.44
CA VAL A 23 -8.92 -3.12 2.44
C VAL A 23 -8.19 -1.95 1.77
N LEU A 24 -7.45 -1.14 2.55
CA LEU A 24 -6.65 -0.03 2.02
C LEU A 24 -5.50 -0.50 1.14
N VAL A 25 -4.86 -1.63 1.45
CA VAL A 25 -3.88 -2.23 0.53
C VAL A 25 -4.56 -2.72 -0.74
N ALA A 26 -5.73 -3.36 -0.61
CA ALA A 26 -6.48 -3.85 -1.76
C ALA A 26 -6.90 -2.71 -2.71
N THR A 27 -7.24 -1.52 -2.20
CA THR A 27 -7.60 -0.37 -3.04
C THR A 27 -6.42 0.12 -3.89
N GLN A 28 -5.19 0.05 -3.37
CA GLN A 28 -3.98 0.42 -4.11
C GLN A 28 -3.67 -0.52 -5.28
N ILE A 29 -4.25 -1.73 -5.29
CA ILE A 29 -4.12 -2.71 -6.37
C ILE A 29 -5.33 -2.62 -7.31
N ALA A 30 -6.54 -2.65 -6.74
CA ALA A 30 -7.79 -2.68 -7.49
C ALA A 30 -8.00 -1.39 -8.30
N GLY A 31 -7.68 -0.21 -7.73
CA GLY A 31 -7.84 1.06 -8.42
C GLY A 31 -7.05 1.13 -9.74
N PRO A 32 -5.71 0.97 -9.71
CA PRO A 32 -4.91 0.93 -10.92
C PRO A 32 -5.32 -0.19 -11.89
N ALA A 33 -5.71 -1.37 -11.38
CA ALA A 33 -6.17 -2.47 -12.23
C ALA A 33 -7.45 -2.11 -13.01
N VAL A 34 -8.46 -1.52 -12.34
CA VAL A 34 -9.69 -1.07 -12.98
C VAL A 34 -9.40 0.04 -14.00
N VAL A 35 -8.61 1.05 -13.60
CA VAL A 35 -8.26 2.17 -14.49
C VAL A 35 -7.48 1.69 -15.72
N ARG A 36 -6.56 0.74 -15.55
CA ARG A 36 -5.71 0.22 -16.63
C ARG A 36 -6.41 -0.75 -17.57
N TYR A 37 -7.15 -1.72 -17.03
CA TYR A 37 -7.63 -2.88 -17.80
C TYR A 37 -9.12 -2.86 -18.09
N VAL A 38 -9.92 -2.10 -17.33
CA VAL A 38 -11.37 -2.03 -17.53
C VAL A 38 -11.76 -0.72 -18.21
N LEU A 39 -11.22 0.38 -17.70
CA LEU A 39 -11.52 1.72 -18.22
C LEU A 39 -10.54 2.19 -19.30
N GLU A 40 -9.36 1.57 -19.38
CA GLU A 40 -8.30 1.87 -20.36
C GLU A 40 -7.97 3.39 -20.46
N VAL A 41 -7.87 4.06 -19.31
CA VAL A 41 -7.62 5.52 -19.25
C VAL A 41 -6.14 5.83 -19.46
N GLU A 42 -5.80 6.69 -20.42
CA GLU A 42 -4.43 7.15 -20.65
C GLU A 42 -3.99 8.27 -19.68
N PRO A 43 -2.70 8.34 -19.28
CA PRO A 43 -1.59 7.48 -19.71
C PRO A 43 -1.48 6.14 -18.94
N VAL A 44 -2.42 5.84 -18.04
CA VAL A 44 -2.33 4.69 -17.11
C VAL A 44 -2.49 3.36 -17.85
N ALA A 45 -3.29 3.32 -18.91
CA ALA A 45 -3.46 2.15 -19.77
C ALA A 45 -2.14 1.69 -20.38
N SER A 46 -1.35 2.62 -20.93
CA SER A 46 -0.09 2.32 -21.63
C SER A 46 1.17 2.40 -20.77
N ALA A 47 1.12 2.98 -19.57
CA ALA A 47 2.29 3.15 -18.70
C ALA A 47 3.05 1.83 -18.43
N PRO A 48 4.38 1.85 -18.24
CA PRO A 48 5.12 0.69 -17.74
C PRO A 48 4.60 0.25 -16.36
N ALA A 49 4.53 -1.07 -16.12
CA ALA A 49 4.04 -1.60 -14.86
C ALA A 49 4.88 -1.13 -13.67
N GLU A 50 6.20 -1.00 -13.86
CA GLU A 50 7.16 -0.52 -12.87
C GLU A 50 6.84 0.90 -12.40
N GLN A 51 6.35 1.76 -13.30
CA GLN A 51 5.94 3.12 -12.96
C GLN A 51 4.69 3.13 -12.09
N LEU A 52 3.73 2.24 -12.37
CA LEU A 52 2.53 2.07 -11.53
C LEU A 52 2.89 1.51 -10.16
N VAL A 53 3.79 0.52 -10.11
CA VAL A 53 4.30 -0.06 -8.86
C VAL A 53 5.05 0.97 -8.03
N ALA A 54 5.91 1.78 -8.64
CA ALA A 54 6.65 2.85 -7.95
C ALA A 54 5.72 3.88 -7.31
N THR A 55 4.55 4.12 -7.92
CA THR A 55 3.53 5.04 -7.43
C THR A 55 2.67 4.41 -6.32
N ALA A 56 2.29 3.14 -6.45
CA ALA A 56 1.44 2.43 -5.48
C ALA A 56 2.22 1.96 -4.23
N GLY A 57 3.49 1.58 -4.38
CA GLY A 57 4.33 0.98 -3.35
C GLY A 57 4.43 1.78 -2.05
N PRO A 58 4.66 3.11 -2.07
CA PRO A 58 4.68 3.93 -0.86
C PRO A 58 3.37 3.87 -0.06
N ASN A 59 2.21 3.84 -0.74
CA ASN A 59 0.91 3.76 -0.07
C ASN A 59 0.67 2.38 0.54
N VAL A 60 1.02 1.30 -0.16
CA VAL A 60 0.98 -0.06 0.39
C VAL A 60 1.83 -0.15 1.65
N ARG A 61 3.07 0.36 1.62
CA ARG A 61 3.96 0.41 2.78
C ARG A 61 3.34 1.23 3.92
N ARG A 62 2.77 2.40 3.63
CA ARG A 62 2.07 3.23 4.62
C ARG A 62 0.97 2.46 5.34
N TYR A 63 0.10 1.75 4.61
CA TYR A 63 -0.99 1.00 5.24
C TYR A 63 -0.50 -0.22 6.03
N LEU A 64 0.64 -0.80 5.66
CA LEU A 64 1.21 -1.96 6.36
C LEU A 64 2.01 -1.58 7.61
N THR A 65 2.73 -0.46 7.59
CA THR A 65 3.73 -0.15 8.64
C THR A 65 3.61 1.25 9.23
N GLY A 66 2.80 2.12 8.66
CA GLY A 66 2.57 3.47 9.15
C GLY A 66 1.38 3.54 10.11
N ASP A 67 1.28 4.68 10.80
CA ASP A 67 0.08 5.05 11.53
C ASP A 67 -1.07 5.27 10.54
N LEU A 68 -2.26 4.77 10.90
CA LEU A 68 -3.49 4.93 10.11
C LEU A 68 -4.29 6.15 10.56
#